data_AF-A0A0C2ZIW4-F1
#
_entry.id   AF-A0A0C2ZIW4-F1
#
_cell.length_a   1.000
_cell.length_b   1.000
_cell.length_c   1.000
_cell.angle_alpha   90.00
_cell.angle_beta   90.00
_cell.angle_gamma   90.00
#
_symmetry.space_group_name_H-M   'P 1'
#
loop_
_entity.id
_entity.type
_entity.pdbx_description
1 polymer ?
#
loop_
_entity_poly.entity_id
_entity_poly.type
_entity_poly.pdbx_seq_one_letter_code
_entity_poly.pdbx_strand_id
1 'polypeptide(L)'
;MYKTLVSILLVMTLSGCTSGESLVEEIDTTTQPTVASTPQSALDRHNAIRAEVFSGATMNWDETLALSAQEYANYLASSGKFEHDN
;
A
#
# COMPACT_ATOMS: atom_id res chain seq x y z
N MET A 1 -39.75 -4.13 6.69
CA MET A 1 -38.44 -4.81 6.56
C MET A 1 -37.51 -4.16 7.58
N TYR A 2 -37.17 -4.88 8.65
CA TYR A 2 -36.28 -4.41 9.69
C TYR A 2 -34.84 -4.64 9.27
N LYS A 3 -34.02 -3.59 9.24
CA LYS A 3 -32.58 -3.75 9.48
C LYS A 3 -32.09 -2.59 10.33
N THR A 4 -32.17 -2.90 11.61
CA THR A 4 -31.83 -2.17 12.81
C THR A 4 -30.43 -1.55 12.72
N LEU A 5 -30.37 -0.25 12.97
CA LEU A 5 -29.15 0.49 13.30
C LEU A 5 -28.51 -0.13 14.54
N VAL A 6 -27.32 -0.71 14.39
CA VAL A 6 -26.54 -1.20 15.51
C VAL A 6 -25.82 0.00 16.14
N SER A 7 -26.55 0.70 17.01
CA SER A 7 -25.96 1.49 18.08
C SER A 7 -25.39 0.52 19.12
N ILE A 8 -24.07 0.47 19.25
CA ILE A 8 -23.37 -0.17 20.38
C ILE A 8 -22.38 0.88 20.87
N LEU A 9 -22.84 1.74 21.78
CA LEU A 9 -22.66 1.64 23.23
C LEU A 9 -21.20 1.86 23.65
N LEU A 10 -20.91 3.14 23.89
CA LEU A 10 -19.87 3.65 24.77
C LEU A 10 -19.95 2.96 26.14
N VAL A 11 -18.94 2.17 26.50
CA VAL A 11 -18.74 1.67 27.87
C VAL A 11 -17.46 2.30 28.41
N MET A 12 -17.62 3.35 29.23
CA MET A 12 -16.57 3.85 30.11
C MET A 12 -16.59 3.03 31.41
N THR A 13 -15.58 2.19 31.62
CA THR A 13 -15.28 1.63 32.94
C THR A 13 -13.86 2.01 33.31
N LEU A 14 -13.73 3.02 34.17
CA LEU A 14 -12.51 3.32 34.92
C LEU A 14 -12.28 2.25 35.99
N SER A 15 -10.99 2.06 36.30
CA SER A 15 -10.40 1.35 37.45
C SER A 15 -10.03 -0.11 37.22
N GLY A 16 -8.87 -0.29 36.62
CA GLY A 16 -8.03 -1.46 36.78
C GLY A 16 -6.58 -1.06 36.52
N CYS A 17 -5.82 -0.77 37.58
CA CYS A 17 -4.36 -0.68 37.47
C CYS A 17 -3.86 -2.12 37.26
N THR A 18 -3.62 -2.50 36.02
CA THR A 18 -2.90 -3.73 35.69
C THR A 18 -1.71 -3.36 34.83
N SER A 19 -0.57 -3.83 35.33
CA SER A 19 0.79 -3.74 34.81
C SER A 19 0.87 -3.79 33.29
N GLY A 20 1.72 -2.94 32.73
CA GLY A 20 1.94 -2.80 31.30
C GLY A 20 2.20 -4.14 30.61
N GLU A 21 1.24 -4.53 29.79
CA GLU A 21 1.42 -5.48 28.71
C GLU A 21 1.59 -4.65 27.44
N SER A 22 2.79 -4.71 26.86
CA SER A 22 3.09 -4.09 25.58
C SER A 22 2.10 -4.65 24.58
N LEU A 23 1.12 -3.84 24.15
CA LEU A 23 0.32 -4.13 22.97
C LEU A 23 1.27 -4.12 21.78
N VAL A 24 1.86 -5.29 21.50
CA VAL A 24 2.33 -5.60 20.17
C VAL A 24 1.06 -5.65 19.34
N GLU A 25 0.79 -4.59 18.59
CA GLU A 25 -0.19 -4.60 17.52
C GLU A 25 0.31 -5.65 16.52
N GLU A 26 -0.25 -6.85 16.62
CA GLU A 26 -0.07 -7.91 15.65
C GLU A 26 -0.55 -7.37 14.32
N ILE A 27 0.39 -7.00 13.46
CA ILE A 27 0.12 -6.63 12.07
C ILE A 27 -0.41 -7.91 11.42
N ASP A 28 -1.73 -8.08 11.46
CA ASP A 28 -2.46 -9.11 10.73
C ASP A 28 -2.14 -8.91 9.24
N THR A 29 -1.21 -9.72 8.76
CA THR A 29 -0.74 -9.73 7.37
C THR A 29 -1.71 -10.52 6.47
N THR A 30 -2.93 -10.81 6.93
CA THR A 30 -3.87 -11.73 6.26
C THR A 30 -5.01 -11.03 5.52
N THR A 31 -4.90 -9.75 5.15
CA THR A 31 -5.75 -9.17 4.09
C THR A 31 -5.04 -8.09 3.27
N GLN A 32 -3.76 -8.29 2.95
CA GLN A 32 -3.17 -7.57 1.83
C GLN A 32 -3.41 -8.40 0.56
N PRO A 33 -4.15 -7.89 -0.45
CA PRO A 33 -4.24 -8.59 -1.72
C PRO A 33 -2.83 -8.86 -2.22
N THR A 34 -2.49 -10.14 -2.41
CA THR A 34 -1.25 -10.57 -3.06
C THR A 34 -1.32 -10.15 -4.52
N VAL A 35 -1.08 -8.87 -4.77
CA VAL A 35 -0.83 -8.36 -6.11
C VAL A 35 0.51 -8.94 -6.55
N ALA A 36 0.50 -9.75 -7.61
CA ALA A 36 1.73 -10.23 -8.21
C ALA A 36 2.63 -9.03 -8.52
N SER A 37 3.91 -9.07 -8.14
CA SER A 37 4.87 -7.98 -8.38
C SER A 37 5.31 -7.99 -9.85
N THR A 38 4.39 -7.58 -10.73
CA THR A 38 4.62 -7.49 -12.18
C THR A 38 4.63 -6.03 -12.64
N PRO A 39 5.27 -5.71 -13.77
CA PRO A 39 5.17 -4.38 -14.38
C PRO A 39 3.72 -3.89 -14.55
N GLN A 40 2.83 -4.79 -14.99
CA GLN A 40 1.41 -4.48 -15.16
C GLN A 40 0.73 -4.12 -13.82
N SER A 41 1.05 -4.84 -12.74
CA SER A 41 0.49 -4.53 -11.41
C SER A 41 0.86 -3.12 -10.93
N ALA A 42 2.07 -2.65 -11.26
CA ALA A 42 2.50 -1.30 -10.95
C ALA A 42 1.69 -0.28 -11.76
N LEU A 43 1.55 -0.47 -13.07
CA LEU A 43 0.75 0.41 -13.93
C LEU A 43 -0.71 0.48 -13.50
N ASP A 44 -1.33 -0.68 -13.25
CA ASP A 44 -2.72 -0.78 -12.83
C ASP A 44 -2.95 -0.04 -11.51
N ARG A 45 -2.05 -0.22 -10.53
CA ARG A 45 -2.14 0.46 -9.24
C ARG A 45 -2.01 1.97 -9.38
N HIS A 46 -1.10 2.46 -10.22
CA HIS A 46 -0.96 3.89 -10.47
C HIS A 46 -2.22 4.47 -11.13
N ASN A 47 -2.75 3.78 -12.13
CA ASN A 47 -3.95 4.23 -12.83
C ASN A 47 -5.19 4.23 -11.93
N ALA A 48 -5.34 3.24 -11.03
CA ALA A 48 -6.39 3.22 -10.02
C ALA A 48 -6.33 4.48 -9.14
N ILE A 49 -5.16 4.80 -8.58
CA ILE A 49 -4.98 5.98 -7.72
C ILE A 49 -5.17 7.27 -8.52
N ARG A 50 -4.65 7.35 -9.76
CA ARG A 50 -4.84 8.54 -10.62
C ARG A 50 -6.31 8.80 -10.91
N ALA A 51 -7.12 7.75 -11.10
CA ALA A 51 -8.55 7.89 -11.36
C ALA A 51 -9.33 8.48 -10.17
N GLU A 52 -8.81 8.36 -8.94
CA GLU A 52 -9.41 8.97 -7.75
C GLU A 52 -9.29 10.51 -7.74
N VAL A 53 -8.24 11.04 -8.38
CA VAL A 53 -7.91 12.48 -8.35
C VAL A 53 -8.15 13.17 -9.69
N PHE A 54 -7.91 12.47 -10.80
CA PHE A 54 -7.97 13.00 -12.16
C PHE A 54 -8.87 12.12 -13.03
N SER A 55 -10.08 12.60 -13.31
CA SER A 55 -11.04 11.92 -14.16
C SER A 55 -10.50 11.72 -15.58
N GLY A 56 -10.25 10.47 -15.97
CA GLY A 56 -9.98 10.07 -17.35
C GLY A 56 -8.52 10.17 -17.84
N ALA A 57 -7.56 10.51 -16.98
CA ALA A 57 -6.15 10.60 -17.35
C ALA A 57 -5.34 9.37 -16.89
N THR A 58 -5.35 8.30 -17.70
CA THR A 58 -4.55 7.09 -17.47
C THR A 58 -3.16 7.21 -18.09
N MET A 59 -2.18 6.54 -17.48
CA MET A 59 -0.86 6.32 -18.05
C MET A 59 -0.87 5.03 -18.88
N ASN A 60 -0.06 5.01 -19.93
CA ASN A 60 0.19 3.84 -20.75
C ASN A 60 1.60 3.31 -20.46
N TRP A 61 1.78 2.01 -20.59
CA TRP A 61 3.10 1.39 -20.56
C TRP A 61 3.92 1.83 -21.78
N ASP A 62 5.20 2.09 -21.58
CA ASP A 62 6.16 2.38 -22.64
C ASP A 62 7.38 1.47 -22.47
N GLU A 63 7.67 0.65 -23.48
CA GLU A 63 8.74 -0.34 -23.40
C GLU A 63 10.13 0.29 -23.38
N THR A 64 10.31 1.47 -23.98
CA THR A 64 11.60 2.18 -23.95
C THR A 64 11.88 2.69 -22.53
N LEU A 65 10.87 3.22 -21.86
CA LEU A 65 10.97 3.62 -20.45
C LEU A 65 11.19 2.41 -19.54
N ALA A 66 10.54 1.29 -19.81
CA ALA A 66 10.72 0.05 -19.05
C ALA A 66 12.17 -0.48 -19.14
N LEU A 67 12.74 -0.47 -20.35
CA LEU A 67 14.13 -0.87 -20.57
C LEU A 67 15.10 0.04 -19.81
N SER A 68 14.93 1.36 -19.92
CA SER A 68 15.75 2.33 -19.19
C SER A 68 15.64 2.16 -17.66
N ALA A 69 14.43 1.93 -17.15
CA ALA A 69 14.22 1.67 -15.72
C ALA A 69 14.91 0.38 -15.25
N GLN A 70 14.89 -0.67 -16.07
CA GLN A 70 15.57 -1.93 -15.77
C GLN A 70 17.10 -1.76 -15.76
N GLU A 71 17.67 -1.03 -16.71
CA GLU A 71 19.10 -0.71 -16.75
C GLU A 71 19.54 0.05 -15.49
N TYR A 72 18.76 1.04 -15.07
CA TYR A 72 19.07 1.80 -13.85
C TYR A 72 18.92 0.96 -12.59
N ALA A 73 17.89 0.11 -12.49
CA ALA A 73 17.73 -0.82 -11.39
C ALA A 73 18.92 -1.77 -11.27
N ASN A 74 19.45 -2.26 -12.40
CA ASN A 74 20.65 -3.09 -12.43
C ASN A 74 21.90 -2.31 -11.96
N TYR A 75 22.02 -1.04 -12.35
CA TYR A 75 23.07 -0.17 -11.86
C TYR A 75 23.02 -0.01 -10.33
N LEU A 76 21.85 0.32 -9.75
CA LEU A 76 21.68 0.46 -8.30
C LEU A 76 21.98 -0.84 -7.55
N ALA A 77 21.54 -1.99 -8.09
CA ALA A 77 21.86 -3.29 -7.52
C ALA A 77 23.37 -3.56 -7.48
N SER A 78 24.11 -3.08 -8.48
CA SER A 78 25.58 -3.22 -8.54
C SER A 78 26.33 -2.23 -7.66
N SER A 79 25.81 -1.01 -7.48
CA SER A 79 26.47 0.06 -6.73
C SER A 79 26.19 -0.01 -5.23
N GLY A 80 25.11 -0.68 -4.82
CA GLY A 80 24.67 -0.77 -3.43
C GLY A 80 24.11 0.55 -2.89
N LYS A 81 23.73 1.47 -3.78
CA LYS A 81 23.20 2.79 -3.45
C LYS A 81 21.71 2.89 -3.81
N PHE A 82 21.02 3.82 -3.17
CA PHE A 82 19.65 4.21 -3.50
C PHE A 82 19.61 5.73 -3.72
N GLU A 83 19.97 6.13 -4.93
CA GLU A 83 20.00 7.52 -5.40
C GLU A 83 19.29 7.60 -6.76
N HIS A 84 18.96 8.81 -7.21
CA HIS A 84 18.38 9.07 -8.54
C HIS A 84 19.43 9.63 -9.50
N ASP A 85 20.36 10.42 -8.96
CA ASP A 85 21.47 11.04 -9.69
C ASP A 85 22.78 10.54 -9.07
N ASN A 86 23.83 10.42 -9.89
CA ASN A 86 25.17 9.97 -9.48
C ASN A 86 26.08 11.13 -9.09
#